data_AF-A0A923WBX4-F1
#
_entry.id   AF-A0A923WBX4-F1
#
_cell.length_a   1.000
_cell.length_b   1.000
_cell.length_c   1.000
_cell.angle_alpha   90.00
_cell.angle_beta   90.00
_cell.angle_gamma   90.00
#
_symmetry.space_group_name_H-M   'P 1'
#
loop_
_entity.id
_entity.type
_entity.pdbx_description
1 polymer ?
#
loop_
_entity_poly.entity_id
_entity_poly.type
_entity_poly.pdbx_seq_one_letter_code
_entity_poly.pdbx_strand_id
1 'polypeptide(L)'
;MRALLLTLTALALGAGAARAQTQLTPRTFASGGGRGVGATVVLTYTLGQPCAASLANVGATFRLTQGFQQPGLTGGASARPALAVHATHAPGALTLDAWPNPTADYLHLMVRAMNGTPGLQALPEALTATLTDALGRAVLTQAVRPASGLLALDLRGLPTGAYLLQLADATGHRCATARVVRQ
;
A
#
# COMPACT_ATOMS: atom_id res chain seq x y z
N MET A 1 18.57 44.59 35.03
CA MET A 1 18.99 43.16 35.04
C MET A 1 17.84 42.18 34.87
N ARG A 2 16.70 42.32 35.56
CA ARG A 2 15.56 41.37 35.42
C ARG A 2 15.01 41.21 34.00
N ALA A 3 14.93 42.29 33.22
CA ALA A 3 14.44 42.24 31.84
C ALA A 3 15.38 41.45 30.91
N LEU A 4 16.70 41.62 31.04
CA LEU A 4 17.72 40.92 30.22
C LEU A 4 17.71 39.40 30.45
N LEU A 5 17.49 38.98 31.70
CA LEU A 5 17.39 37.57 32.05
C LEU A 5 16.17 36.90 31.41
N LEU A 6 15.02 37.58 31.40
CA LEU A 6 13.81 37.05 30.76
C LEU A 6 13.95 36.91 29.23
N THR A 7 14.62 37.85 28.56
CA THR A 7 14.86 37.75 27.11
C THR A 7 15.81 36.61 26.75
N LEU A 8 16.85 36.38 27.55
CA LEU A 8 17.79 35.27 27.36
C LEU A 8 17.12 33.91 27.55
N THR A 9 16.23 33.76 28.54
CA THR A 9 15.50 32.51 28.75
C THR A 9 14.52 32.23 27.62
N ALA A 10 13.81 33.25 27.12
CA ALA A 10 12.89 33.10 25.98
C ALA A 10 13.64 32.69 24.69
N LEU A 11 14.83 33.24 24.45
CA LEU A 11 15.65 32.90 23.29
C LEU A 11 16.20 31.46 23.38
N ALA A 12 16.60 31.01 24.57
CA ALA A 12 17.08 29.65 24.80
C ALA A 12 15.97 28.59 24.62
N LEU A 13 14.74 28.90 25.02
CA LEU A 13 13.57 28.02 24.84
C LEU A 13 13.14 27.94 23.36
N GLY A 14 13.27 29.03 22.58
CA GLY A 14 12.97 29.04 21.15
C GLY A 14 13.93 28.20 20.30
N ALA A 15 15.21 28.13 20.68
CA ALA A 15 16.23 27.40 19.92
C ALA A 15 16.11 25.87 20.02
N GLY A 16 15.43 25.34 21.05
CA GLY A 16 15.23 23.90 21.24
C GLY A 16 14.10 23.28 20.39
N ALA A 17 13.17 24.10 19.89
CA ALA A 17 11.97 23.62 19.20
C ALA A 17 12.16 23.29 17.70
N ALA A 18 13.32 23.59 17.11
CA ALA A 18 13.51 23.48 15.66
C ALA A 18 13.97 22.10 15.15
N ARG A 19 14.08 21.07 15.99
CA ARG A 19 14.63 19.75 15.60
C ARG A 19 13.61 18.63 15.39
N ALA A 20 12.37 18.97 15.10
CA ALA A 20 11.35 17.99 14.71
C ALA A 20 11.15 17.89 13.19
N GLN A 21 12.19 18.12 12.38
CA GLN A 21 12.13 17.73 10.97
C GLN A 21 12.26 16.21 10.90
N THR A 22 11.10 15.55 10.89
CA THR A 22 10.94 14.13 10.59
C THR A 22 11.73 13.83 9.33
N GLN A 23 12.76 13.01 9.47
CA GLN A 23 13.59 12.56 8.36
C GLN A 23 12.68 11.81 7.37
N LEU A 24 12.24 12.51 6.33
CA LEU A 24 11.60 11.88 5.18
C LEU A 24 12.65 10.96 4.58
N THR A 25 12.50 9.65 4.75
CA THR A 25 13.27 8.64 4.02
C THR A 25 12.54 8.36 2.71
N PRO A 26 12.85 9.06 1.60
CA PRO A 26 12.25 8.76 0.32
C PRO A 26 12.59 7.32 -0.06
N ARG A 27 11.56 6.51 -0.34
CA ARG A 27 11.71 5.18 -0.90
C ARG A 27 11.22 5.21 -2.34
N THR A 28 12.09 4.85 -3.28
CA THR A 28 11.74 4.66 -4.67
C THR A 28 11.59 3.17 -4.95
N PHE A 29 10.43 2.75 -5.45
CA PHE A 29 10.24 1.39 -5.95
C PHE A 29 10.49 1.41 -7.46
N ALA A 30 11.59 0.81 -7.90
CA ALA A 30 11.88 0.60 -9.30
C ALA A 30 12.70 -0.69 -9.49
N SER A 31 12.52 -1.35 -10.64
CA SER A 31 13.26 -2.56 -11.02
C SER A 31 14.73 -2.29 -11.33
N GLY A 32 15.10 -1.02 -11.53
CA GLY A 32 16.47 -0.50 -11.49
C GLY A 32 16.45 0.96 -11.05
N GLY A 33 17.56 1.49 -10.53
CA GLY A 33 17.65 2.87 -10.05
C GLY A 33 18.85 3.09 -9.14
N GLY A 34 19.07 4.35 -8.73
CA GLY A 34 20.22 4.71 -7.91
C GLY A 34 20.07 6.05 -7.20
N ARG A 35 20.96 6.28 -6.24
CA ARG A 35 21.06 7.54 -5.50
C ARG A 35 22.48 8.09 -5.62
N GLY A 36 22.62 9.28 -6.19
CA GLY A 36 23.85 10.06 -6.18
C GLY A 36 23.74 11.19 -5.16
N VAL A 37 24.69 11.29 -4.23
CA VAL A 37 24.74 12.39 -3.26
C VAL A 37 25.97 13.23 -3.54
N GLY A 38 25.75 14.49 -3.92
CA GLY A 38 26.77 15.54 -3.93
C GLY A 38 26.62 16.47 -2.74
N ALA A 39 27.55 17.42 -2.57
CA ALA A 39 27.55 18.36 -1.45
C ALA A 39 26.28 19.24 -1.38
N THR A 40 25.62 19.47 -2.51
CA THR A 40 24.48 20.39 -2.64
C THR A 40 23.27 19.79 -3.35
N VAL A 41 23.41 18.60 -3.93
CA VAL A 41 22.36 17.96 -4.74
C VAL A 41 22.27 16.48 -4.40
N VAL A 42 21.05 16.00 -4.23
CA VAL A 42 20.75 14.57 -4.16
C VAL A 42 19.93 14.20 -5.39
N LEU A 43 20.50 13.35 -6.24
CA LEU A 43 19.81 12.78 -7.38
C LEU A 43 19.30 11.40 -7.00
N THR A 44 18.01 11.16 -7.18
CA THR A 44 17.45 9.81 -7.11
C THR A 44 16.77 9.52 -8.44
N TYR A 45 17.11 8.40 -9.07
CA TYR A 45 16.55 8.02 -10.35
C TYR A 45 16.05 6.57 -10.33
N THR A 46 15.10 6.29 -11.21
CA THR A 46 14.44 5.01 -11.38
C THR A 46 14.48 4.63 -12.86
N LEU A 47 14.99 3.44 -13.15
CA LEU A 47 14.92 2.81 -14.47
C LEU A 47 13.61 2.02 -14.55
N GLY A 48 12.84 2.24 -15.63
CA GLY A 48 11.60 1.50 -15.90
C GLY A 48 10.29 2.17 -15.45
N GLN A 49 10.31 3.44 -15.04
CA GLN A 49 9.07 4.22 -14.86
C GLN A 49 8.74 5.03 -16.13
N PRO A 50 7.47 5.08 -16.58
CA PRO A 50 7.08 5.90 -17.73
C PRO A 50 7.24 7.39 -17.40
N CYS A 51 8.17 8.05 -18.09
CA CYS A 51 8.39 9.48 -18.21
C CYS A 51 8.02 10.36 -16.98
N ALA A 52 8.99 10.64 -16.12
CA ALA A 52 8.88 11.71 -15.12
C ALA A 52 9.33 13.04 -15.73
N ALA A 53 8.45 14.05 -15.74
CA ALA A 53 8.81 15.38 -16.20
C ALA A 53 9.85 16.01 -15.25
N SER A 54 10.98 16.44 -15.81
CA SER A 54 11.99 17.18 -15.08
C SER A 54 11.82 18.66 -15.36
N LEU A 55 11.38 19.43 -14.35
CA LEU A 55 11.34 20.89 -14.43
C LEU A 55 12.73 21.42 -14.08
N ALA A 56 13.38 22.08 -15.04
CA ALA A 56 14.58 22.86 -14.81
C ALA A 56 14.22 24.34 -14.91
N ASN A 57 14.50 25.11 -13.85
CA ASN A 57 14.47 26.57 -13.95
C ASN A 57 15.70 27.00 -14.76
N VAL A 58 15.49 27.67 -15.90
CA VAL A 58 16.59 28.20 -16.71
C VAL A 58 17.27 29.30 -15.90
N GLY A 59 18.46 29.01 -15.34
CA GLY A 59 19.25 29.94 -14.54
C GLY A 59 19.54 29.53 -13.08
N ALA A 60 19.01 28.39 -12.59
CA ALA A 60 19.31 27.90 -11.24
C ALA A 60 20.04 26.54 -11.27
N THR A 61 21.03 26.36 -10.39
CA THR A 61 21.85 25.13 -10.22
C THR A 61 21.10 23.94 -9.61
N PHE A 62 19.77 23.95 -9.63
CA PHE A 62 18.93 22.95 -8.98
C PHE A 62 17.91 22.38 -9.96
N ARG A 63 17.83 21.05 -10.03
CA ARG A 63 16.83 20.31 -10.80
C ARG A 63 15.92 19.54 -9.86
N LEU A 64 14.61 19.70 -10.04
CA LEU A 64 13.58 18.94 -9.33
C LEU A 64 13.06 17.84 -10.25
N THR A 65 13.33 16.58 -9.89
CA THR A 65 12.66 15.44 -10.51
C THR A 65 11.38 15.16 -9.73
N GLN A 66 10.21 15.46 -10.31
CA GLN A 66 8.94 14.98 -9.78
C GLN A 66 8.74 13.53 -10.22
N GLY A 67 9.33 12.59 -9.47
CA GLY A 67 8.88 11.20 -9.51
C GLY A 67 7.57 11.04 -8.75
N PHE A 68 6.82 9.97 -9.00
CA PHE A 68 5.71 9.55 -8.15
C PHE A 68 6.25 9.20 -6.76
N GLN A 69 6.35 10.19 -5.88
CA GLN A 69 6.42 9.96 -4.45
C GLN A 69 5.03 9.51 -4.02
N GLN A 70 4.81 8.22 -3.89
CA GLN A 70 3.66 7.75 -3.11
C GLN A 70 4.01 8.03 -1.65
N PRO A 71 3.30 8.94 -0.95
CA PRO A 71 3.53 9.12 0.47
C PRO A 71 3.19 7.80 1.18
N GLY A 72 4.22 7.04 1.53
CA GLY A 72 4.09 6.01 2.52
C GLY A 72 3.74 6.72 3.81
N LEU A 73 2.54 6.53 4.32
CA LEU A 73 2.16 6.98 5.65
C LEU A 73 3.01 6.19 6.66
N THR A 74 4.23 6.62 6.92
CA THR A 74 5.03 6.20 8.07
C THR A 74 4.46 6.90 9.30
N GLY A 75 3.36 6.36 9.83
CA GLY A 75 2.68 6.93 10.98
C GLY A 75 1.78 5.91 11.67
N GLY A 76 2.33 5.24 12.68
CA GLY A 76 1.57 4.50 13.68
C GLY A 76 1.15 3.09 13.29
N ALA A 77 1.49 2.13 14.15
CA ALA A 77 1.12 0.72 14.10
C ALA A 77 -0.39 0.45 14.28
N SER A 78 -1.24 1.18 13.55
CA SER A 78 -2.61 0.75 13.33
C SER A 78 -2.58 -0.12 12.08
N ALA A 79 -2.71 -1.43 12.26
CA ALA A 79 -2.86 -2.42 11.20
C ALA A 79 -4.04 -2.02 10.30
N ARG A 80 -3.80 -1.11 9.36
CA ARG A 80 -4.80 -0.74 8.38
C ARG A 80 -4.96 -1.93 7.44
N PRO A 81 -6.19 -2.38 7.16
CA PRO A 81 -6.42 -3.43 6.18
C PRO A 81 -5.72 -3.01 4.89
N ALA A 82 -4.98 -3.93 4.29
CA ALA A 82 -4.33 -3.61 3.05
C ALA A 82 -5.35 -3.15 2.03
N LEU A 83 -4.99 -2.07 1.34
CA LEU A 83 -5.67 -1.46 0.21
C LEU A 83 -6.73 -2.39 -0.40
N ALA A 84 -7.98 -2.26 0.06
CA ALA A 84 -9.11 -2.98 -0.50
C ALA A 84 -9.35 -2.37 -1.89
N VAL A 85 -8.92 -3.07 -2.94
CA VAL A 85 -9.15 -2.63 -4.31
C VAL A 85 -10.59 -3.01 -4.68
N HIS A 86 -11.52 -2.09 -4.44
CA HIS A 86 -12.89 -2.19 -4.93
C HIS A 86 -12.91 -1.91 -6.42
N ALA A 87 -12.75 -2.95 -7.24
CA ALA A 87 -13.03 -2.82 -8.66
C ALA A 87 -13.62 -4.12 -9.19
N THR A 88 -14.94 -4.15 -9.33
CA THR A 88 -15.58 -4.89 -10.41
C THR A 88 -16.99 -4.33 -10.66
N HIS A 89 -17.21 -3.82 -11.88
CA HIS A 89 -18.52 -3.45 -12.44
C HIS A 89 -19.42 -4.68 -12.71
N ALA A 90 -19.23 -5.79 -11.99
CA ALA A 90 -20.06 -6.98 -12.14
C ALA A 90 -21.31 -6.85 -11.25
N PRO A 91 -22.51 -7.24 -11.73
CA PRO A 91 -23.68 -7.38 -10.87
C PRO A 91 -23.36 -8.39 -9.77
N GLY A 92 -23.23 -7.90 -8.53
CA GLY A 92 -22.74 -8.71 -7.40
C GLY A 92 -21.49 -8.17 -6.72
N ALA A 93 -21.35 -6.85 -6.58
CA ALA A 93 -20.19 -6.25 -5.94
C ALA A 93 -20.02 -6.75 -4.50
N LEU A 94 -18.90 -7.42 -4.24
CA LEU A 94 -18.48 -7.85 -2.91
C LEU A 94 -17.36 -6.94 -2.41
N THR A 95 -17.33 -6.68 -1.11
CA THR A 95 -16.17 -6.10 -0.44
C THR A 95 -15.29 -7.21 0.09
N LEU A 96 -14.00 -7.14 -0.19
CA LEU A 96 -12.99 -8.09 0.29
C LEU A 96 -12.00 -7.34 1.17
N ASP A 97 -11.98 -7.69 2.44
CA ASP A 97 -10.97 -7.26 3.40
C ASP A 97 -9.98 -8.41 3.61
N ALA A 98 -8.67 -8.13 3.51
CA ALA A 98 -7.61 -9.11 3.67
C ALA A 98 -6.55 -8.63 4.67
N TRP A 99 -6.32 -9.38 5.76
CA TRP A 99 -5.39 -9.00 6.82
C TRP A 99 -4.77 -10.20 7.55
N PRO A 100 -3.62 -10.05 8.24
CA PRO A 100 -2.71 -8.92 8.10
C PRO A 100 -2.12 -8.89 6.68
N ASN A 101 -1.67 -7.72 6.23
CA ASN A 101 -0.97 -7.61 4.97
C ASN A 101 0.01 -6.43 5.06
N PRO A 102 1.33 -6.69 5.15
CA PRO A 102 1.99 -7.98 4.90
C PRO A 102 1.66 -9.11 5.89
N THR A 103 1.83 -10.37 5.48
CA THR A 103 1.63 -11.57 6.31
C THR A 103 2.73 -12.62 6.08
N ALA A 104 2.98 -13.51 7.04
CA ALA A 104 3.95 -14.61 6.93
C ALA A 104 3.27 -15.94 6.57
N ASP A 105 2.32 -16.36 7.41
CA ASP A 105 1.75 -17.71 7.34
C ASP A 105 0.29 -17.73 6.89
N TYR A 106 -0.55 -16.88 7.46
CA TYR A 106 -1.99 -16.91 7.21
C TYR A 106 -2.53 -15.55 6.80
N LEU A 107 -3.39 -15.53 5.79
CA LEU A 107 -4.14 -14.37 5.39
C LEU A 107 -5.61 -14.57 5.74
N HIS A 108 -6.13 -13.73 6.62
CA HIS A 108 -7.54 -13.73 6.95
C HIS A 108 -8.33 -12.91 5.93
N LEU A 109 -9.43 -13.48 5.44
CA LEU A 109 -10.35 -12.85 4.50
C LEU A 109 -11.70 -12.64 5.16
N MET A 110 -12.28 -11.46 4.94
CA MET A 110 -13.68 -11.18 5.21
C MET A 110 -14.33 -10.68 3.93
N VAL A 111 -15.38 -11.40 3.52
CA VAL A 111 -16.17 -11.07 2.36
C VAL A 111 -17.50 -10.53 2.83
N ARG A 112 -17.91 -9.35 2.34
CA ARG A 112 -19.22 -8.78 2.66
C ARG A 112 -19.95 -8.40 1.38
N ALA A 113 -21.27 -8.47 1.41
CA ALA A 113 -22.08 -7.88 0.37
C ALA A 113 -21.93 -6.35 0.44
N MET A 114 -21.82 -5.69 -0.72
CA MET A 114 -21.79 -4.24 -0.74
C MET A 114 -23.21 -3.73 -0.44
N ASN A 115 -23.40 -3.14 0.75
CA ASN A 115 -24.69 -2.59 1.16
C ASN A 115 -25.11 -1.46 0.21
N GLY A 116 -26.36 -1.47 -0.27
CA GLY A 116 -26.96 -0.37 -1.01
C GLY A 116 -27.41 -0.67 -2.43
N THR A 117 -27.22 -1.90 -2.93
CA THR A 117 -27.81 -2.32 -4.21
C THR A 117 -29.11 -3.11 -3.95
N PRO A 118 -30.30 -2.56 -4.30
CA PRO A 118 -31.57 -3.29 -4.18
C PRO A 118 -31.49 -4.62 -4.94
N GLY A 119 -31.77 -5.74 -4.27
CA GLY A 119 -31.72 -7.09 -4.86
C GLY A 119 -30.44 -7.90 -4.61
N LEU A 120 -29.39 -7.30 -4.04
CA LEU A 120 -28.15 -7.99 -3.63
C LEU A 120 -28.09 -8.11 -2.11
N GLN A 121 -28.85 -9.04 -1.55
CA GLN A 121 -28.86 -9.29 -0.10
C GLN A 121 -28.12 -10.57 0.32
N ALA A 122 -27.84 -11.49 -0.61
CA ALA A 122 -27.16 -12.75 -0.29
C ALA A 122 -25.73 -12.78 -0.86
N LEU A 123 -24.77 -13.18 -0.02
CA LEU A 123 -23.45 -13.59 -0.47
C LEU A 123 -23.59 -14.85 -1.34
N PRO A 124 -22.78 -15.03 -2.40
CA PRO A 124 -22.74 -16.28 -3.15
C PRO A 124 -22.44 -17.46 -2.21
N GLU A 125 -23.12 -18.59 -2.39
CA GLU A 125 -22.93 -19.77 -1.54
C GLU A 125 -21.51 -20.35 -1.64
N ALA A 126 -20.92 -20.23 -2.84
CA ALA A 126 -19.60 -20.72 -3.15
C ALA A 126 -18.82 -19.64 -3.92
N LEU A 127 -17.62 -19.35 -3.42
CA LEU A 127 -16.59 -18.55 -4.08
C LEU A 127 -15.33 -19.40 -4.25
N THR A 128 -14.47 -18.99 -5.16
CA THR A 128 -13.11 -19.51 -5.31
C THR A 128 -12.13 -18.38 -5.09
N ALA A 129 -11.21 -18.55 -4.14
CA ALA A 129 -10.09 -17.66 -3.91
C ALA A 129 -8.85 -18.18 -4.64
N THR A 130 -8.29 -17.35 -5.51
CA THR A 130 -7.08 -17.65 -6.27
C THR A 130 -6.01 -16.62 -5.97
N LEU A 131 -4.82 -17.06 -5.57
CA LEU A 131 -3.61 -16.23 -5.51
C LEU A 131 -2.79 -16.45 -6.76
N THR A 132 -2.41 -15.35 -7.39
CA THR A 132 -1.59 -15.33 -8.61
C THR A 132 -0.28 -14.61 -8.34
N ASP A 133 0.84 -15.18 -8.79
CA ASP A 133 2.16 -14.56 -8.67
C ASP A 133 2.37 -13.42 -9.69
N ALA A 134 3.53 -12.75 -9.64
CA ALA A 134 3.88 -11.66 -10.55
C ALA A 134 4.01 -12.08 -12.03
N LEU A 135 4.11 -13.39 -12.32
CA LEU A 135 4.15 -13.94 -13.67
C LEU A 135 2.75 -14.33 -14.17
N GLY A 136 1.70 -14.11 -13.38
CA GLY A 136 0.34 -14.49 -13.74
C GLY A 136 0.01 -15.96 -13.48
N ARG A 137 0.85 -16.71 -12.77
CA ARG A 137 0.61 -18.12 -12.44
C ARG A 137 -0.20 -18.25 -11.16
N ALA A 138 -1.26 -19.05 -11.19
CA ALA A 138 -2.01 -19.40 -9.98
C ALA A 138 -1.14 -20.28 -9.08
N VAL A 139 -0.86 -19.82 -7.86
CA VAL A 139 -0.03 -20.52 -6.87
C VAL A 139 -0.85 -21.14 -5.73
N LEU A 140 -2.06 -20.64 -5.50
CA LEU A 140 -3.02 -21.19 -4.55
C LEU A 140 -4.43 -20.99 -5.11
N THR A 141 -5.24 -22.03 -5.03
CA THR A 141 -6.68 -21.97 -5.34
C THR A 141 -7.43 -22.70 -4.23
N GLN A 142 -8.37 -22.01 -3.58
CA GLN A 142 -9.13 -22.55 -2.46
C GLN A 142 -10.61 -22.18 -2.58
N ALA A 143 -11.48 -23.17 -2.37
CA ALA A 143 -12.91 -22.92 -2.28
C ALA A 143 -13.24 -22.17 -0.97
N VAL A 144 -14.08 -21.15 -1.07
CA VAL A 144 -14.48 -20.26 0.02
C VAL A 144 -15.99 -20.28 0.14
N ARG A 145 -16.49 -20.48 1.37
CA ARG A 145 -17.92 -20.38 1.68
C ARG A 145 -18.13 -19.15 2.57
N PRO A 146 -18.64 -18.04 2.03
CA PRO A 146 -18.75 -16.78 2.79
C PRO A 146 -19.66 -16.88 4.02
N ALA A 147 -20.61 -17.82 4.01
CA ALA A 147 -21.56 -18.03 5.09
C ALA A 147 -20.91 -18.36 6.45
N SER A 148 -19.65 -18.80 6.47
CA SER A 148 -18.94 -19.14 7.72
C SER A 148 -18.20 -17.97 8.38
N GLY A 149 -18.23 -16.76 7.79
CA GLY A 149 -17.52 -15.60 8.34
C GLY A 149 -16.04 -15.53 7.96
N LEU A 150 -15.16 -15.35 8.94
CA LEU A 150 -13.72 -15.16 8.74
C LEU A 150 -13.07 -16.42 8.13
N LEU A 151 -12.47 -16.29 6.95
CA LEU A 151 -11.69 -17.35 6.30
C LEU A 151 -10.20 -17.13 6.55
N ALA A 152 -9.40 -18.19 6.69
CA ALA A 152 -7.95 -18.11 6.62
C ALA A 152 -7.42 -18.86 5.38
N LEU A 153 -6.59 -18.19 4.58
CA LEU A 153 -5.76 -18.81 3.54
C LEU A 153 -4.40 -19.16 4.13
N ASP A 154 -3.96 -20.40 3.93
CA ASP A 154 -2.61 -20.85 4.29
C ASP A 154 -1.61 -20.47 3.19
N LEU A 155 -0.65 -19.63 3.54
CA LEU A 155 0.42 -19.15 2.66
C LEU A 155 1.77 -19.80 2.99
N ARG A 156 1.80 -20.76 3.92
CA ARG A 156 3.03 -21.50 4.23
C ARG A 156 3.47 -22.28 2.98
N GLY A 157 4.75 -22.19 2.68
CA GLY A 157 5.35 -22.85 1.50
C GLY A 157 5.28 -22.02 0.21
N LEU A 158 4.55 -20.92 0.16
CA LEU A 158 4.69 -19.96 -0.94
C LEU A 158 6.01 -19.17 -0.78
N PRO A 159 6.67 -18.68 -1.84
CA PRO A 159 7.81 -17.77 -1.70
C PRO A 159 7.42 -16.39 -1.14
N THR A 160 8.34 -15.68 -0.49
CA THR A 160 8.16 -14.26 -0.13
C THR A 160 7.95 -13.41 -1.38
N GLY A 161 6.96 -12.52 -1.40
CA GLY A 161 6.64 -11.75 -2.60
C GLY A 161 5.27 -11.09 -2.58
N ALA A 162 4.94 -10.40 -3.68
CA ALA A 162 3.61 -9.84 -3.90
C ALA A 162 2.76 -10.78 -4.76
N TYR A 163 1.49 -10.91 -4.38
CA TYR A 163 0.50 -11.75 -5.03
C TYR A 163 -0.77 -10.94 -5.31
N LEU A 164 -1.52 -11.37 -6.32
CA LEU A 164 -2.88 -10.89 -6.59
C LEU A 164 -3.88 -11.93 -6.11
N LEU A 165 -4.66 -11.59 -5.09
CA LEU A 165 -5.80 -12.37 -4.65
C LEU A 165 -7.02 -12.00 -5.49
N GLN A 166 -7.72 -13.01 -6.01
CA GLN A 166 -8.94 -12.87 -6.78
C GLN A 166 -10.02 -13.75 -6.16
N LEU A 167 -11.23 -13.22 -6.01
CA LEU A 167 -12.42 -14.01 -5.71
C LEU A 167 -13.26 -14.13 -6.97
N ALA A 168 -13.70 -15.35 -7.29
CA ALA A 168 -14.65 -15.63 -8.36
C ALA A 168 -15.84 -16.44 -7.83
N ASP A 169 -17.02 -16.25 -8.42
CA ASP A 169 -18.20 -17.05 -8.11
C ASP A 169 -18.16 -18.44 -8.78
N ALA A 170 -19.21 -19.24 -8.59
CA ALA A 170 -19.34 -20.57 -9.18
C ALA A 170 -19.38 -20.58 -10.72
N THR A 171 -19.66 -19.44 -11.36
CA THR A 171 -19.66 -19.29 -12.82
C THR A 171 -18.30 -18.82 -13.36
N GLY A 172 -17.35 -18.51 -12.47
CA GLY A 172 -16.03 -18.00 -12.81
C GLY A 172 -15.98 -16.48 -13.00
N HIS A 173 -17.07 -15.76 -12.73
CA HIS A 173 -17.05 -14.30 -12.76
C HIS A 173 -16.28 -13.76 -11.56
N ARG A 174 -15.36 -12.84 -11.82
CA ARG A 174 -14.54 -12.18 -10.78
C ARG A 174 -15.39 -11.19 -10.00
N CYS A 175 -15.43 -11.34 -8.68
CA CYS A 175 -16.25 -10.52 -7.79
C CYS A 175 -15.43 -9.50 -6.99
N ALA A 176 -14.17 -9.82 -6.67
CA ALA A 176 -13.26 -8.94 -5.93
C ALA A 176 -11.79 -9.25 -6.21
N THR A 177 -10.91 -8.27 -6.02
CA THR A 177 -9.46 -8.44 -6.09
C THR A 177 -8.75 -7.68 -4.98
N ALA A 178 -7.62 -8.20 -4.51
CA ALA A 178 -6.77 -7.51 -3.53
C ALA A 178 -5.30 -7.85 -3.79
N ARG A 179 -4.40 -6.91 -3.51
CA ARG A 179 -2.96 -7.18 -3.51
C ARG A 179 -2.55 -7.73 -2.15
N VAL A 180 -1.83 -8.84 -2.13
CA VAL A 180 -1.31 -9.51 -0.92
C VAL A 180 0.20 -9.49 -0.93
N VAL A 181 0.85 -9.21 0.21
CA VAL A 181 2.31 -9.28 0.36
C VAL A 181 2.65 -10.34 1.40
N ARG A 182 3.41 -11.36 0.98
CA ARG A 182 3.97 -12.39 1.86
C ARG A 182 5.41 -12.04 2.25
N GLN A 183 5.76 -12.11 3.53
CA GLN A 183 7.09 -11.86 4.08
C GLN A 183 7.69 -13.10 4.75
#